data_AF-A0A3L8RS90-F1
#
_entry.id   AF-A0A3L8RS90-F1
#
_cell.length_a   1.000
_cell.length_b   1.000
_cell.length_c   1.000
_cell.angle_alpha   90.00
_cell.angle_beta   90.00
_cell.angle_gamma   90.00
#
_symmetry.space_group_name_H-M   'P 1'
#
loop_
_entity.id
_entity.type
_entity.pdbx_description
1 polymer ?
#
loop_
_entity_poly.entity_id
_entity_poly.type
_entity_poly.pdbx_seq_one_letter_code
_entity_poly.pdbx_strand_id
1 'polypeptide(L)'
;MARLRLYMCITMLATGKPYDLRRPPGPNGWTRMLALDPKTGPRRVANNLKWLADNKFIDLQPQWGQPSAITLLSATGDGGEYTQPREEGRYVGMPVEFWTRGWLLQLSPTATALLFALREALGGHTEPQYIPTTRRQRYSLSSDTWTKGRKELETQGLLTVKREPQGSFYDFARLRNAYQLALERLDDSPSWT
;
A
#
# COMPACT_ATOMS: atom_id res chain seq x y z
N MET A 1 0.40 -12.42 -5.05
CA MET A 1 0.90 -11.08 -4.66
C MET A 1 0.78 -10.08 -5.82
N ALA A 2 -0.44 -9.76 -6.25
CA ALA A 2 -0.68 -8.66 -7.21
C ALA A 2 -1.88 -7.78 -6.82
N ARG A 3 -2.69 -8.23 -5.86
CA ARG A 3 -3.95 -7.60 -5.46
C ARG A 3 -3.81 -6.17 -4.95
N LEU A 4 -2.97 -5.96 -3.93
CA LEU A 4 -2.78 -4.62 -3.34
C LEU A 4 -2.25 -3.65 -4.41
N ARG A 5 -1.23 -4.07 -5.17
CA ARG A 5 -0.66 -3.25 -6.25
C ARG A 5 -1.70 -2.92 -7.32
N LEU A 6 -2.48 -3.92 -7.75
CA LEU A 6 -3.56 -3.73 -8.72
C LEU A 6 -4.61 -2.74 -8.21
N TYR A 7 -5.06 -2.89 -6.95
CA TYR A 7 -5.99 -1.96 -6.34
C TYR A 7 -5.43 -0.54 -6.31
N MET A 8 -4.18 -0.35 -5.86
CA MET A 8 -3.53 0.96 -5.86
C MET A 8 -3.38 1.58 -7.25
N CYS A 9 -3.12 0.77 -8.28
CA CYS A 9 -3.11 1.25 -9.67
C CYS A 9 -4.50 1.68 -10.12
N ILE A 10 -5.56 0.93 -9.79
CA ILE A 10 -6.94 1.33 -10.09
C ILE A 10 -7.26 2.65 -9.38
N THR A 11 -6.91 2.79 -8.10
CA THR A 11 -7.10 4.04 -7.34
C THR A 11 -6.40 5.23 -7.98
N MET A 12 -5.21 5.04 -8.54
CA MET A 12 -4.50 6.11 -9.26
C MET A 12 -5.12 6.45 -10.63
N LEU A 13 -5.71 5.48 -11.32
CA LEU A 13 -6.30 5.70 -12.64
C LEU A 13 -7.69 6.32 -12.56
N ALA A 14 -8.45 6.03 -11.51
CA ALA A 14 -9.82 6.51 -11.32
C ALA A 14 -9.82 7.91 -10.68
N THR A 15 -9.48 8.93 -11.46
CA THR A 15 -9.13 10.27 -10.93
C THR A 15 -10.32 11.20 -10.68
N GLY A 16 -11.53 10.89 -11.16
CA GLY A 16 -12.69 11.78 -11.03
C GLY A 16 -14.02 11.04 -10.99
N LYS A 17 -15.03 11.65 -10.37
CA LYS A 17 -16.40 11.08 -10.24
C LYS A 17 -16.94 10.65 -11.61
N PRO A 18 -17.54 9.45 -11.72
CA PRO A 18 -17.93 8.51 -10.66
C PRO A 18 -16.81 7.53 -10.22
N TYR A 19 -15.55 7.89 -10.43
CA TYR A 19 -14.36 7.09 -10.11
C TYR A 19 -14.37 5.73 -10.83
N ASP A 20 -14.77 5.77 -12.10
CA ASP A 20 -14.86 4.64 -13.01
C ASP A 20 -13.75 4.63 -14.06
N LEU A 21 -13.31 3.42 -14.40
CA LEU A 21 -12.46 3.12 -15.54
C LEU A 21 -13.33 2.47 -16.60
N ARG A 22 -13.90 3.28 -17.49
CA ARG A 22 -14.77 2.78 -18.58
C ARG A 22 -14.03 1.97 -19.63
N ARG A 23 -12.72 2.21 -19.78
CA ARG A 23 -11.83 1.53 -20.71
C ARG A 23 -10.54 1.16 -19.99
N PRO A 24 -10.59 0.21 -19.03
CA PRO A 24 -9.41 -0.17 -18.29
C PRO A 24 -8.43 -0.94 -19.18
N PRO A 25 -7.15 -1.04 -18.81
CA PRO A 25 -6.21 -1.92 -19.49
C PRO A 25 -6.76 -3.35 -19.62
N GLY A 26 -6.53 -3.98 -20.77
CA GLY A 26 -6.82 -5.41 -20.92
C GLY A 26 -5.90 -6.27 -20.03
N PRO A 27 -6.14 -7.59 -19.95
CA PRO A 27 -5.34 -8.51 -19.12
C PRO A 27 -3.83 -8.42 -19.39
N ASN A 28 -3.42 -8.29 -20.66
CA ASN A 28 -2.02 -8.12 -21.05
C ASN A 28 -1.46 -6.74 -20.68
N GLY A 29 -2.30 -5.69 -20.76
CA GLY A 29 -1.94 -4.33 -20.36
C GLY A 29 -1.63 -4.26 -18.86
N TRP A 30 -2.52 -4.83 -18.03
CA TRP A 30 -2.28 -4.97 -16.58
C TRP A 30 -1.04 -5.80 -16.27
N THR A 31 -0.86 -6.91 -16.99
CA THR A 31 0.31 -7.78 -16.82
C THR A 31 1.61 -7.01 -17.05
N ARG A 32 1.68 -6.21 -18.12
CA ARG A 32 2.83 -5.35 -18.41
C ARG A 32 3.00 -4.26 -17.36
N MET A 33 1.92 -3.57 -16.98
CA MET A 33 1.95 -2.48 -15.99
C MET A 33 2.44 -2.95 -14.61
N LEU A 34 2.05 -4.16 -14.21
CA LEU A 34 2.41 -4.75 -12.91
C LEU A 34 3.71 -5.57 -12.96
N ALA A 35 4.44 -5.55 -14.07
CA ALA A 35 5.65 -6.35 -14.31
C ALA A 35 5.45 -7.84 -13.97
N LEU A 36 4.30 -8.40 -14.34
CA LEU A 36 3.98 -9.81 -14.13
C LEU A 36 4.46 -10.67 -15.30
N ASP A 37 4.72 -11.94 -15.03
CA ASP A 37 5.05 -12.94 -16.06
C ASP A 37 3.96 -12.96 -17.16
N PRO A 38 4.30 -12.84 -18.45
CA PRO A 38 3.32 -12.72 -19.52
C PRO A 38 2.45 -13.97 -19.72
N LYS A 39 2.95 -15.16 -19.34
CA LYS A 39 2.22 -16.42 -19.51
C LYS A 39 1.15 -16.61 -18.44
N THR A 40 1.47 -16.30 -17.19
CA THR A 40 0.61 -16.54 -16.02
C THR A 40 -0.09 -15.27 -15.51
N GLY A 41 0.43 -14.10 -15.87
CA GLY A 41 -0.02 -12.78 -15.46
C GLY A 41 -1.48 -12.49 -15.77
N PRO A 42 -1.97 -12.71 -17.00
CA PRO A 42 -3.37 -12.43 -17.36
C PRO A 42 -4.36 -13.16 -16.45
N ARG A 43 -4.13 -14.45 -16.19
CA ARG A 43 -4.95 -15.25 -15.27
C ARG A 43 -4.86 -14.75 -13.84
N ARG A 44 -3.67 -14.35 -13.38
CA ARG A 44 -3.48 -13.75 -12.05
C ARG A 44 -4.22 -12.43 -11.91
N VAL A 45 -4.17 -11.55 -12.91
CA VAL A 45 -4.90 -10.27 -12.91
C VAL A 45 -6.40 -10.54 -12.81
N ALA A 46 -6.96 -11.40 -13.67
CA ALA A 46 -8.38 -11.73 -13.66
C ALA A 46 -8.83 -12.26 -12.28
N ASN A 47 -8.08 -13.17 -11.68
CA ASN A 47 -8.37 -13.69 -10.33
C ASN A 47 -8.33 -12.60 -9.26
N ASN A 48 -7.42 -11.63 -9.36
CA ASN A 48 -7.34 -10.54 -8.38
C ASN A 48 -8.46 -9.51 -8.57
N LEU A 49 -8.82 -9.17 -9.81
CA LEU A 49 -9.99 -8.32 -10.09
C LEU A 49 -11.27 -8.96 -9.55
N LYS A 50 -11.47 -10.26 -9.84
CA LYS A 50 -12.61 -11.00 -9.28
C LYS A 50 -12.62 -10.96 -7.76
N TRP A 51 -11.49 -11.22 -7.11
CA TRP A 51 -11.42 -11.15 -5.65
C TRP A 51 -11.76 -9.75 -5.12
N LEU A 52 -11.24 -8.69 -5.75
CA LEU A 52 -11.53 -7.30 -5.35
C LEU A 52 -13.02 -6.98 -5.47
N ALA A 53 -13.67 -7.49 -6.52
CA ALA A 53 -15.10 -7.35 -6.71
C ALA A 53 -15.92 -8.15 -5.68
N ASP A 54 -15.56 -9.42 -5.49
CA ASP A 54 -16.22 -10.31 -4.51
C ASP A 54 -16.10 -9.76 -3.07
N ASN A 55 -15.05 -8.98 -2.77
CA ASN A 55 -14.82 -8.33 -1.48
C ASN A 55 -15.22 -6.84 -1.47
N LYS A 56 -15.99 -6.40 -2.47
CA LYS A 56 -16.61 -5.07 -2.53
C LYS A 56 -15.64 -3.87 -2.48
N PHE A 57 -14.43 -4.04 -2.98
CA PHE A 57 -13.48 -2.93 -3.18
C PHE A 57 -13.63 -2.26 -4.55
N ILE A 58 -14.20 -2.98 -5.51
CA ILE A 58 -14.51 -2.50 -6.86
C ILE A 58 -15.84 -3.11 -7.32
N ASP A 59 -16.51 -2.46 -8.27
CA ASP A 59 -17.55 -3.08 -9.08
C ASP A 59 -16.99 -3.40 -10.48
N LEU A 60 -17.38 -4.55 -11.03
CA LEU A 60 -16.96 -5.00 -12.36
C LEU A 60 -18.18 -5.10 -13.26
N GLN A 61 -18.27 -4.22 -14.25
CA GLN A 61 -19.38 -4.21 -15.19
C GLN A 61 -18.95 -4.79 -16.54
N PRO A 62 -19.47 -5.97 -16.94
CA PRO A 62 -19.13 -6.58 -18.22
C PRO A 62 -19.42 -5.65 -19.39
N GLN A 63 -18.51 -5.63 -20.37
CA GLN A 63 -18.66 -4.88 -21.61
C GLN A 63 -18.47 -5.81 -22.81
N TRP A 64 -19.29 -5.65 -23.85
CA TRP A 64 -19.14 -6.47 -25.04
C TRP A 64 -17.88 -6.08 -25.82
N GLY A 65 -16.99 -7.04 -26.04
CA GLY A 65 -15.77 -6.86 -26.85
C GLY A 65 -14.70 -5.99 -26.18
N GLN A 66 -14.87 -5.64 -24.90
CA GLN A 66 -13.97 -4.80 -24.13
C GLN A 66 -13.72 -5.42 -22.74
N PRO A 67 -12.60 -5.10 -22.08
CA PRO A 67 -12.43 -5.40 -20.66
C PRO A 67 -13.59 -4.80 -19.83
N SER A 68 -14.04 -5.49 -18.78
CA SER A 68 -15.09 -4.98 -17.89
C SER A 68 -14.73 -3.59 -17.36
N ALA A 69 -15.69 -2.67 -17.32
CA ALA A 69 -15.49 -1.40 -16.63
C ALA A 69 -15.25 -1.67 -15.14
N ILE A 70 -14.41 -0.85 -14.53
CA ILE A 70 -14.06 -0.97 -13.10
C ILE A 70 -14.52 0.31 -12.41
N THR A 71 -15.40 0.20 -11.42
CA THR A 71 -15.77 1.34 -10.57
C THR A 71 -15.17 1.14 -9.18
N LEU A 72 -14.55 2.17 -8.62
CA LEU A 72 -14.07 2.09 -7.23
C LEU A 72 -15.24 2.10 -6.25
N LEU A 73 -15.13 1.27 -5.23
CA LEU A 73 -16.00 1.27 -4.07
C LEU A 73 -15.22 1.69 -2.82
N SER A 74 -15.93 1.93 -1.73
CA SER A 74 -15.37 2.25 -0.42
C SER A 74 -14.22 1.31 -0.03
N ALA A 75 -13.14 1.89 0.48
CA ALA A 75 -11.95 1.16 0.90
C ALA A 75 -12.17 0.32 2.18
N THR A 76 -13.31 0.45 2.85
CA THR A 76 -13.69 -0.38 4.02
C THR A 76 -14.18 -1.78 3.62
N GLY A 77 -14.52 -1.99 2.35
CA GLY A 77 -15.07 -3.26 1.85
C GLY A 77 -16.56 -3.46 2.16
N ASP A 78 -17.28 -2.41 2.55
CA ASP A 78 -18.74 -2.45 2.75
C ASP A 78 -19.53 -2.43 1.42
N GLY A 79 -18.91 -1.97 0.34
CA GLY A 79 -19.50 -1.78 -0.99
C GLY A 79 -20.18 -0.43 -1.19
N GLY A 80 -19.96 0.53 -0.28
CA GLY A 80 -20.41 1.91 -0.44
C GLY A 80 -19.70 2.64 -1.57
N GLU A 81 -20.19 3.84 -1.89
CA GLU A 81 -19.56 4.71 -2.89
C GLU A 81 -18.14 5.08 -2.47
N TYR A 82 -17.22 5.10 -3.44
CA TYR A 82 -15.88 5.62 -3.17
C TYR A 82 -15.91 7.15 -2.98
N THR A 83 -15.34 7.57 -1.86
CA THR A 83 -15.10 8.96 -1.46
C THR A 83 -13.60 9.22 -1.50
N GLN A 84 -13.21 10.41 -1.95
CA GLN A 84 -11.78 10.75 -1.91
C GLN A 84 -11.36 10.97 -0.45
N PRO A 85 -10.17 10.49 -0.03
CA PRO A 85 -9.72 10.64 1.37
C PRO A 85 -9.70 12.08 1.89
N ARG A 86 -9.52 13.06 1.00
CA ARG A 86 -9.57 14.50 1.34
C ARG A 86 -10.96 14.99 1.76
N GLU A 87 -12.01 14.31 1.32
CA GLU A 87 -13.41 14.64 1.66
C GLU A 87 -13.80 14.06 3.03
N GLU A 88 -13.11 13.01 3.50
CA GLU A 88 -13.39 12.30 4.77
C GLU A 88 -12.56 12.81 5.96
N GLY A 89 -11.70 13.80 5.76
CA GLY A 89 -10.90 14.43 6.81
C GLY A 89 -9.43 14.02 6.80
N ARG A 90 -8.98 13.31 7.84
CA ARG A 90 -7.55 12.97 8.01
C ARG A 90 -7.17 11.80 7.12
N TYR A 91 -6.18 12.00 6.26
CA TYR A 91 -5.65 10.97 5.37
C TYR A 91 -4.13 10.88 5.47
N VAL A 92 -3.60 9.74 5.05
CA VAL A 92 -2.17 9.52 4.91
C VAL A 92 -1.80 9.73 3.45
N GLY A 93 -1.21 10.90 3.15
CA GLY A 93 -0.68 11.18 1.81
C GLY A 93 0.54 10.32 1.51
N MET A 94 0.86 10.10 0.23
CA MET A 94 2.08 9.45 -0.23
C MET A 94 2.67 10.26 -1.40
N PRO A 95 3.99 10.48 -1.47
CA PRO A 95 4.65 11.15 -2.59
C PRO A 95 4.33 10.44 -3.90
N VAL A 96 4.14 11.21 -4.96
CA VAL A 96 3.77 10.69 -6.29
C VAL A 96 4.89 9.80 -6.84
N GLU A 97 6.12 10.04 -6.41
CA GLU A 97 7.34 9.29 -6.70
C GLU A 97 7.22 7.81 -6.35
N PHE A 98 6.40 7.48 -5.34
CA PHE A 98 6.10 6.08 -5.01
C PHE A 98 5.49 5.32 -6.19
N TRP A 99 4.70 5.99 -7.02
CA TRP A 99 4.13 5.41 -8.24
C TRP A 99 5.02 5.64 -9.45
N THR A 100 5.58 6.83 -9.63
CA THR A 100 6.28 7.20 -10.87
C THR A 100 7.71 6.66 -10.95
N ARG A 101 8.36 6.36 -9.83
CA ARG A 101 9.75 5.84 -9.79
C ARG A 101 9.85 4.33 -9.63
N GLY A 102 8.73 3.60 -9.67
CA GLY A 102 8.71 2.14 -9.66
C GLY A 102 8.73 1.50 -8.26
N TRP A 103 8.63 2.27 -7.17
CA TRP A 103 8.57 1.74 -5.81
C TRP A 103 7.41 0.79 -5.58
N LEU A 104 6.24 1.08 -6.15
CA LEU A 104 5.08 0.19 -6.10
C LEU A 104 5.38 -1.21 -6.68
N LEU A 105 6.25 -1.30 -7.69
CA LEU A 105 6.63 -2.55 -8.34
C LEU A 105 7.72 -3.28 -7.56
N GLN A 106 8.69 -2.54 -7.00
CA GLN A 106 9.77 -3.10 -6.21
C GLN A 106 9.27 -3.65 -4.87
N LEU A 107 8.56 -2.84 -4.08
CA LEU A 107 8.19 -3.23 -2.71
C LEU A 107 7.16 -4.35 -2.71
N SER A 108 7.42 -5.39 -1.91
CA SER A 108 6.48 -6.45 -1.67
C SER A 108 5.17 -5.90 -1.09
N PRO A 109 4.02 -6.58 -1.28
CA PRO A 109 2.77 -6.14 -0.66
C PRO A 109 2.86 -5.98 0.87
N THR A 110 3.72 -6.76 1.51
CA THR A 110 3.97 -6.69 2.96
C THR A 110 4.72 -5.42 3.34
N ALA A 111 5.81 -5.09 2.63
CA ALA A 111 6.54 -3.85 2.85
C ALA A 111 5.69 -2.61 2.52
N THR A 112 4.90 -2.66 1.43
CA THR A 112 3.95 -1.60 1.09
C THR A 112 2.92 -1.39 2.20
N ALA A 113 2.26 -2.45 2.68
CA ALA A 113 1.30 -2.33 3.77
C ALA A 113 1.94 -1.77 5.04
N LEU A 114 3.16 -2.22 5.39
CA LEU A 114 3.87 -1.72 6.56
C LEU A 114 4.29 -0.25 6.40
N LEU A 115 4.72 0.19 5.21
CA LEU A 115 5.07 1.58 4.94
C LEU A 115 3.89 2.51 5.21
N PHE A 116 2.69 2.14 4.75
CA PHE A 116 1.47 2.91 4.98
C PHE A 116 1.08 2.91 6.46
N ALA A 117 1.17 1.76 7.13
CA ALA A 117 0.90 1.65 8.57
C ALA A 117 1.87 2.51 9.40
N LEU A 118 3.17 2.47 9.09
CA LEU A 118 4.18 3.31 9.76
C LEU A 118 3.92 4.79 9.50
N ARG A 119 3.57 5.16 8.26
CA ARG A 119 3.31 6.56 7.94
C ARG A 119 2.11 7.13 8.68
N GLU A 120 1.03 6.34 8.82
CA GLU A 120 -0.09 6.69 9.69
C GLU A 120 0.36 6.78 11.15
N ALA A 121 1.06 5.75 11.64
CA ALA A 121 1.45 5.64 13.04
C ALA A 121 2.33 6.80 13.51
N LEU A 122 3.26 7.23 12.65
CA LEU A 122 4.25 8.27 12.93
C LEU A 122 3.70 9.67 12.70
N GLY A 123 2.56 9.84 12.04
CA GLY A 123 1.89 11.14 11.92
C GLY A 123 2.72 12.27 11.31
N GLY A 124 3.77 11.93 10.53
CA GLY A 124 4.69 12.90 9.95
C GLY A 124 5.86 13.34 10.85
N HIS A 125 6.06 12.72 12.01
CA HIS A 125 7.25 12.95 12.82
C HIS A 125 8.53 12.57 12.06
N THR A 126 9.48 13.49 12.01
CA THR A 126 10.80 13.30 11.40
C THR A 126 11.75 12.55 12.33
N GLU A 127 11.56 12.67 13.63
CA GLU A 127 12.38 11.98 14.63
C GLU A 127 11.95 10.52 14.83
N PRO A 128 12.88 9.61 15.20
CA PRO A 128 12.54 8.23 15.56
C PRO A 128 11.45 8.18 16.63
N GLN A 129 10.36 7.45 16.37
CA GLN A 129 9.28 7.27 17.34
C GLN A 129 9.06 5.79 17.68
N TYR A 130 8.88 5.52 18.97
CA TYR A 130 8.38 4.24 19.42
C TYR A 130 6.89 4.12 19.09
N ILE A 131 6.50 2.99 18.48
CA ILE A 131 5.09 2.67 18.23
C ILE A 131 4.61 1.65 19.27
N PRO A 132 3.63 2.01 20.13
CA PRO A 132 3.06 1.10 21.11
C PRO A 132 2.48 -0.17 20.49
N THR A 133 2.58 -1.30 21.20
CA THR A 133 2.02 -2.59 20.74
C THR A 133 0.52 -2.49 20.44
N THR A 134 -0.24 -1.76 21.25
CA THR A 134 -1.67 -1.52 21.03
C THR A 134 -1.95 -0.78 19.72
N ARG A 135 -1.09 0.16 19.32
CA ARG A 135 -1.20 0.84 18.03
C ARG A 135 -0.83 -0.10 16.88
N ARG A 136 0.21 -0.91 17.04
CA ARG A 136 0.61 -1.92 16.04
C ARG A 136 -0.51 -2.93 15.75
N GLN A 137 -1.24 -3.35 16.78
CA GLN A 137 -2.34 -4.31 16.65
C GLN A 137 -3.50 -3.79 15.79
N ARG A 138 -3.70 -2.47 15.67
CA ARG A 138 -4.77 -1.88 14.85
C ARG A 138 -4.63 -2.16 13.35
N TYR A 139 -3.43 -2.45 12.87
CA TYR A 139 -3.19 -2.75 11.46
C TYR A 139 -3.39 -4.22 11.10
N SER A 140 -3.69 -5.08 12.09
CA SER A 140 -3.90 -6.53 11.89
C SER A 140 -2.74 -7.24 11.16
N LEU A 141 -1.52 -6.68 11.24
CA LEU A 141 -0.31 -7.30 10.71
C LEU A 141 0.29 -8.24 11.74
N SER A 142 0.54 -9.50 11.36
CA SER A 142 1.25 -10.46 12.22
C SER A 142 2.67 -9.99 12.54
N SER A 143 3.25 -10.49 13.64
CA SER A 143 4.63 -10.16 14.02
C SER A 143 5.65 -10.53 12.94
N ASP A 144 5.44 -11.66 12.26
CA ASP A 144 6.26 -12.11 11.13
C ASP A 144 6.13 -11.15 9.93
N THR A 145 4.89 -10.79 9.56
CA THR A 145 4.61 -9.81 8.49
C THR A 145 5.28 -8.47 8.78
N TRP A 146 5.18 -7.99 10.03
CA TRP A 146 5.86 -6.78 10.47
C TRP A 146 7.38 -6.89 10.34
N THR A 147 7.95 -8.01 10.79
CA THR A 147 9.40 -8.21 10.77
C THR A 147 9.94 -8.27 9.34
N LYS A 148 9.25 -8.99 8.45
CA LYS A 148 9.60 -9.09 7.02
C LYS A 148 9.51 -7.74 6.33
N GLY A 149 8.39 -7.03 6.49
CA GLY A 149 8.22 -5.70 5.93
C GLY A 149 9.26 -4.71 6.45
N ARG A 150 9.58 -4.76 7.76
CA ARG A 150 10.58 -3.89 8.37
C ARG A 150 11.95 -4.11 7.73
N LYS A 151 12.38 -5.37 7.63
CA LYS A 151 13.67 -5.72 7.02
C LYS A 151 13.77 -5.25 5.58
N GLU A 152 12.70 -5.43 4.80
CA GLU A 152 12.67 -4.98 3.40
C GLU A 152 12.75 -3.46 3.28
N LEU A 153 11.99 -2.73 4.10
CA LEU A 153 12.05 -1.26 4.13
C LEU A 153 13.41 -0.75 4.60
N GLU A 154 14.06 -1.42 5.57
CA GLU A 154 15.44 -1.14 6.00
C GLU A 154 16.42 -1.36 4.84
N THR A 155 16.34 -2.49 4.14
CA THR A 155 17.19 -2.81 2.98
C THR A 155 17.05 -1.79 1.86
N GLN A 156 15.85 -1.29 1.62
CA GLN A 156 15.57 -0.28 0.59
C GLN A 156 15.89 1.16 1.04
N GLY A 157 16.32 1.35 2.30
CA GLY A 157 16.63 2.67 2.85
C GLY A 157 15.42 3.54 3.14
N LEU A 158 14.21 2.98 3.16
CA LEU A 158 12.96 3.69 3.46
C LEU A 158 12.67 3.77 4.97
N LEU A 159 13.34 2.94 5.77
CA LEU A 159 13.12 2.83 7.20
C LEU A 159 14.44 2.73 7.95
N THR A 160 14.60 3.57 8.96
CA THR A 160 15.64 3.43 9.99
C THR A 160 15.00 2.99 11.30
N VAL A 161 15.61 2.02 11.98
CA VAL A 161 15.16 1.56 13.30
C VAL A 161 16.29 1.70 14.31
N LYS A 162 16.07 2.51 15.35
CA LYS A 162 17.00 2.68 16.47
C LYS A 162 16.46 1.95 17.70
N ARG A 163 17.35 1.44 18.54
CA ARG A 163 16.99 0.87 19.84
C ARG A 163 17.25 1.91 20.90
N GLU A 164 16.19 2.48 21.45
CA GLU A 164 16.27 3.54 22.44
C GLU A 164 15.75 3.05 23.79
N PRO A 165 16.43 3.40 24.90
CA PRO A 165 15.91 3.14 26.23
C PRO A 165 14.66 4.00 26.45
N GLN A 166 13.54 3.34 26.72
CA GLN A 166 12.27 3.99 27.01
C GLN A 166 11.88 3.63 28.46
N GLY A 167 11.88 4.65 29.32
CA GLY A 167 11.58 4.57 30.75
C GLY A 167 11.87 5.90 31.46
N SER A 168 11.15 6.18 32.55
CA SER A 168 11.45 7.27 33.48
C SER A 168 12.57 6.85 34.44
N PHE A 169 13.15 7.80 35.19
CA PHE A 169 14.10 7.54 36.29
C PHE A 169 13.62 6.43 37.27
N TYR A 170 12.31 6.26 37.40
CA TYR A 170 11.68 5.26 38.27
C TYR A 170 11.23 3.96 37.58
N ASP A 171 11.36 3.85 36.25
CA ASP A 171 10.97 2.66 35.48
C ASP A 171 12.19 1.98 34.87
N PHE A 172 12.22 0.64 34.90
CA PHE A 172 13.26 -0.13 34.21
C PHE A 172 13.32 0.28 32.73
N ALA A 173 14.46 0.86 32.31
CA ALA A 173 14.71 1.28 30.94
C ALA A 173 14.64 0.06 30.00
N ARG A 174 13.49 -0.13 29.34
CA ARG A 174 13.34 -1.17 28.33
C ARG A 174 13.81 -0.60 27.01
N LEU A 175 14.76 -1.29 26.36
CA LEU A 175 15.15 -0.97 24.99
C LEU A 175 13.98 -1.26 24.05
N ARG A 176 13.48 -0.24 23.36
CA ARG A 176 12.40 -0.34 22.39
C ARG A 176 12.86 0.13 21.02
N ASN A 177 12.23 -0.42 19.99
CA ASN A 177 12.49 0.02 18.61
C ASN A 177 11.76 1.34 18.36
N ALA A 178 12.52 2.39 18.08
CA ALA A 178 12.06 3.65 17.53
C ALA A 178 12.21 3.61 16.00
N TYR A 179 11.16 4.00 15.28
CA TYR A 179 11.06 3.93 13.82
C TYR A 179 11.12 5.33 13.22
N GLN A 180 11.87 5.48 12.15
CA GLN A 180 12.00 6.73 11.40
C GLN A 180 11.87 6.44 9.90
N LEU A 181 10.91 7.09 9.22
CA LEU A 181 10.73 6.95 7.78
C LEU A 181 11.61 7.97 7.04
N ALA A 182 12.37 7.50 6.07
CA ALA A 182 13.17 8.34 5.18
C ALA A 182 12.44 8.46 3.83
N LEU A 183 11.38 9.26 3.78
CA LEU A 183 10.53 9.36 2.59
C LEU A 183 11.22 10.04 1.40
N GLU A 184 12.22 10.87 1.66
CA GLU A 184 13.11 11.46 0.63
C GLU A 184 13.85 10.40 -0.19
N ARG A 185 14.03 9.17 0.33
CA ARG A 185 14.54 8.06 -0.48
C ARG A 185 13.64 7.72 -1.67
N LEU A 186 12.35 8.06 -1.61
CA LEU A 186 11.41 7.87 -2.72
C LEU A 186 11.74 8.76 -3.92
N ASP A 187 12.48 9.86 -3.72
CA ASP A 187 12.96 10.77 -4.77
C ASP A 187 14.12 10.19 -5.57
N ASP A 188 14.42 8.91 -5.41
CA ASP A 188 15.38 8.14 -6.16
C ASP A 188 14.73 6.84 -6.65
N SER A 189 15.33 6.19 -7.64
CA SER A 189 14.85 4.87 -8.06
C SER A 189 15.13 3.81 -6.98
N PRO A 190 14.26 2.79 -6.84
CA PRO A 190 14.52 1.67 -5.94
C PRO A 190 15.79 0.93 -6.34
N SER A 191 16.41 0.27 -5.35
CA SER A 191 17.48 -0.67 -5.61
C SER A 191 16.86 -1.97 -6.10
N TRP A 192 16.96 -2.22 -7.41
CA TRP A 192 16.51 -3.48 -8.02
C TRP A 192 17.39 -4.62 -7.53
N THR A 193 16.76 -5.64 -6.96
CA THR A 193 17.39 -6.85 -6.40
C THR A 193 16.89 -8.07 -7.11
#